data_AF-A0A3B5KV68-F1
#
_entry.id   AF-A0A3B5KV68-F1
#
_cell.length_a   1.000
_cell.length_b   1.000
_cell.length_c   1.000
_cell.angle_alpha   90.00
_cell.angle_beta   90.00
_cell.angle_gamma   90.00
#
_symmetry.space_group_name_H-M   'P 1'
#
loop_
_entity.id
_entity.type
_entity.pdbx_description
1 polymer ?
#
loop_
_entity_poly.entity_id
_entity_poly.type
_entity_poly.pdbx_seq_one_letter_code
_entity_poly.pdbx_strand_id
1 'polypeptide(L)'
;MAGSILLKLLVFASFLACAHSQCREGWREYESKCYFFSTDTKTWTEANAYCIEQGSNLMSIQDIQERVRGFNTHDCKQAPTGISLWMGGHDSITEGGWEWTDGSPFRYIRWNAGNPDDYFGEDCLSILINDGYWNDDNCQNKRGYICKRRGEECCLKCC
;
A
#
# COMPACT_ATOMS: atom_id res chain seq x y z
N MET A 1 20.01 64.99 -13.30
CA MET A 1 20.39 63.55 -13.31
C MET A 1 19.28 62.83 -12.54
N ALA A 2 18.20 62.38 -13.18
CA ALA A 2 18.05 61.14 -13.96
C ALA A 2 17.94 59.87 -13.09
N GLY A 3 16.82 59.14 -13.24
CA GLY A 3 16.53 57.76 -12.76
C GLY A 3 15.59 57.72 -11.55
N SER A 4 14.26 57.57 -11.65
CA SER A 4 13.44 56.42 -12.12
C SER A 4 13.99 55.06 -11.69
N ILE A 5 13.23 54.31 -10.89
CA ILE A 5 12.60 53.03 -11.30
C ILE A 5 11.73 52.50 -10.15
N LEU A 6 10.49 52.23 -10.55
CA LEU A 6 9.43 51.52 -9.86
C LEU A 6 9.82 50.08 -9.45
N LEU A 7 9.14 49.58 -8.41
CA LEU A 7 8.66 48.20 -8.28
C LEU A 7 9.68 47.11 -7.87
N LYS A 8 9.39 46.45 -6.74
CA LYS A 8 9.14 45.00 -6.59
C LYS A 8 9.09 44.67 -5.09
N LEU A 9 7.88 44.59 -4.53
CA LEU A 9 7.27 43.30 -4.17
C LEU A 9 8.15 42.49 -3.21
N LEU A 10 8.10 42.84 -1.92
CA LEU A 10 8.20 41.82 -0.89
C LEU A 10 6.78 41.49 -0.44
N VAL A 11 6.04 40.88 -1.37
CA VAL A 11 4.98 39.97 -0.99
C VAL A 11 5.72 38.86 -0.26
N PHE A 12 5.79 38.95 1.07
CA PHE A 12 5.98 37.75 1.87
C PHE A 12 4.69 36.95 1.70
N ALA A 13 4.57 36.30 0.54
CA ALA A 13 3.69 35.17 0.39
C ALA A 13 4.22 34.18 1.41
N SER A 14 3.55 34.13 2.55
CA SER A 14 3.55 32.95 3.38
C SER A 14 3.23 31.80 2.42
N PHE A 15 4.27 31.10 1.98
CA PHE A 15 4.13 29.72 1.56
C PHE A 15 3.75 28.97 2.84
N LEU A 16 2.48 29.11 3.23
CA LEU A 16 1.76 28.00 3.82
C LEU A 16 1.83 26.94 2.73
N ALA A 17 2.91 26.17 2.73
CA ALA A 17 2.95 24.88 2.10
C ALA A 17 1.78 24.16 2.76
N CYS A 18 0.66 24.11 2.04
CA CYS A 18 -0.44 23.26 2.43
C CYS A 18 0.21 21.89 2.58
N ALA A 19 0.20 21.34 3.80
CA ALA A 19 0.43 19.93 4.00
C ALA A 19 -0.77 19.22 3.34
N HIS A 20 -0.80 19.25 2.01
CA HIS A 20 -1.79 18.57 1.23
C HIS A 20 -1.43 17.11 1.36
N SER A 21 -2.30 16.34 2.01
CA SER A 21 -2.26 14.88 1.98
C SER A 21 -1.97 14.47 0.54
N GLN A 22 -0.86 13.76 0.32
CA GLN A 22 -0.51 13.25 -1.01
C GLN A 22 -1.46 12.12 -1.45
N CYS A 23 -2.41 11.77 -0.58
CA CYS A 23 -3.35 10.69 -0.73
C CYS A 23 -4.78 11.20 -0.89
N ARG A 24 -5.53 10.49 -1.73
CA ARG A 24 -6.97 10.74 -1.97
C ARG A 24 -7.77 10.45 -0.71
N GLU A 25 -8.99 11.00 -0.64
CA GLU A 25 -9.91 10.68 0.45
C GLU A 25 -10.11 9.17 0.57
N GLY A 26 -10.13 8.66 1.81
CA GLY A 26 -10.20 7.23 2.11
C GLY A 26 -8.86 6.48 2.05
N TRP A 27 -7.77 7.14 1.64
CA TRP A 27 -6.42 6.55 1.64
C TRP A 27 -5.60 7.08 2.82
N ARG A 28 -4.77 6.22 3.40
CA ARG A 28 -3.86 6.56 4.49
C ARG A 28 -2.46 6.80 3.94
N GLU A 29 -1.87 7.94 4.29
CA GLU A 29 -0.50 8.28 3.91
C GLU A 29 0.51 7.69 4.90
N TYR A 30 1.52 6.99 4.38
CA TYR A 30 2.72 6.61 5.12
C TYR A 30 3.95 6.75 4.22
N GLU A 31 4.90 7.59 4.61
CA GLU A 31 6.18 7.81 3.89
C GLU A 31 6.00 8.03 2.37
N SER A 32 5.11 8.96 2.01
CA SER A 32 4.82 9.30 0.61
C SER A 32 4.25 8.15 -0.23
N LYS A 33 3.70 7.13 0.43
CA LYS A 33 2.88 6.07 -0.16
C LYS A 33 1.47 6.18 0.39
N CYS A 34 0.48 5.84 -0.43
CA CYS A 34 -0.92 5.82 -0.05
C CYS A 34 -1.42 4.39 0.00
N TYR A 35 -2.16 4.07 1.06
CA TYR A 35 -2.73 2.75 1.30
C TYR A 35 -4.23 2.84 1.47
N PHE A 36 -4.96 2.02 0.73
CA PHE A 36 -6.39 1.84 0.87
C PHE A 36 -6.65 0.50 1.54
N PHE A 37 -7.42 0.52 2.62
CA PHE A 37 -7.87 -0.68 3.32
C PHE A 37 -9.33 -0.90 2.98
N SER A 38 -9.65 -2.03 2.37
CA SER A 38 -11.02 -2.33 1.97
C SER A 38 -11.95 -2.47 3.17
N THR A 39 -13.22 -2.14 2.97
CA THR A 39 -14.31 -2.42 3.92
C THR A 39 -15.15 -3.62 3.49
N ASP A 40 -15.00 -4.07 2.24
CA ASP A 40 -15.62 -5.24 1.66
C ASP A 40 -14.59 -6.36 1.44
N THR A 41 -15.08 -7.53 0.99
CA THR A 41 -14.24 -8.71 0.71
C THR A 41 -14.37 -9.16 -0.75
N LYS A 42 -13.24 -9.63 -1.31
CA LYS A 42 -13.10 -10.05 -2.71
C LYS A 42 -12.18 -11.27 -2.82
N THR A 43 -12.28 -12.00 -3.92
CA THR A 43 -11.21 -12.95 -4.29
C THR A 43 -9.91 -12.19 -4.58
N TRP A 44 -8.77 -12.87 -4.57
CA TRP A 44 -7.50 -12.21 -4.83
C TRP A 44 -7.48 -11.51 -6.20
N THR A 45 -7.98 -12.20 -7.23
CA THR A 45 -8.07 -11.67 -8.60
C THR A 45 -8.98 -10.44 -8.69
N GLU A 46 -10.14 -10.48 -8.03
CA GLU A 46 -11.07 -9.35 -7.97
C GLU A 46 -10.47 -8.15 -7.23
N ALA A 47 -9.76 -8.40 -6.13
CA ALA A 47 -9.06 -7.37 -5.36
C ALA A 47 -7.94 -6.73 -6.17
N ASN A 48 -7.15 -7.53 -6.90
CA ASN A 48 -6.10 -7.03 -7.79
C ASN A 48 -6.67 -6.15 -8.90
N ALA A 49 -7.74 -6.62 -9.56
CA ALA A 49 -8.44 -5.85 -10.58
C ALA A 49 -8.96 -4.51 -10.03
N TYR A 50 -9.54 -4.50 -8.83
CA TYR A 50 -9.99 -3.27 -8.18
C TYR A 50 -8.82 -2.30 -7.92
N CYS A 51 -7.70 -2.77 -7.36
CA CYS A 51 -6.56 -1.89 -7.12
C CYS A 51 -6.01 -1.29 -8.42
N ILE A 52 -5.95 -2.08 -9.50
CA ILE A 52 -5.56 -1.59 -10.83
C ILE A 52 -6.52 -0.51 -11.34
N GLU A 53 -7.83 -0.71 -11.20
CA GLU A 53 -8.85 0.29 -11.56
C GLU A 53 -8.66 1.62 -10.79
N GLN A 54 -8.20 1.56 -9.55
CA GLN A 54 -7.88 2.74 -8.73
C GLN A 54 -6.53 3.40 -9.09
N GLY A 55 -5.82 2.92 -10.13
CA GLY A 55 -4.49 3.39 -10.50
C GLY A 55 -3.45 3.05 -9.44
N SER A 56 -3.56 1.86 -8.86
CA SER A 56 -2.72 1.33 -7.79
C SER A 56 -2.45 -0.16 -8.01
N ASN A 57 -1.77 -0.82 -7.08
CA ASN A 57 -1.61 -2.27 -7.09
C ASN A 57 -2.05 -2.83 -5.74
N LEU A 58 -2.30 -4.14 -5.65
CA LEU A 58 -2.31 -4.79 -4.35
C LEU A 58 -0.97 -4.53 -3.64
N MET A 59 -1.03 -4.42 -2.33
CA MET A 59 0.11 -3.98 -1.54
C MET A 59 1.31 -4.93 -1.67
N SER A 60 2.48 -4.36 -1.97
CA SER A 60 3.80 -4.98 -1.77
C SER A 60 4.44 -4.50 -0.47
N ILE A 61 5.25 -5.33 0.19
CA ILE A 61 6.12 -4.92 1.31
C ILE A 61 7.57 -5.01 0.86
N GLN A 62 8.25 -3.87 0.79
CA GLN A 62 9.63 -3.82 0.28
C GLN A 62 10.68 -3.86 1.39
N ASP A 63 10.34 -3.44 2.61
CA ASP A 63 11.23 -3.46 3.76
C ASP A 63 10.49 -3.50 5.11
N ILE A 64 11.28 -3.66 6.18
CA ILE A 64 10.78 -3.74 7.56
C ILE A 64 10.16 -2.43 8.06
N GLN A 65 10.60 -1.27 7.55
CA GLN A 65 10.10 0.04 7.99
C GLN A 65 8.67 0.25 7.50
N GLU A 66 8.39 -0.15 6.26
CA GLU A 66 7.06 -0.10 5.66
C GLU A 66 6.03 -0.86 6.52
N ARG A 67 6.39 -2.06 7.01
CA ARG A 67 5.53 -2.85 7.90
C ARG A 67 5.35 -2.21 9.28
N VAL A 68 6.47 -1.86 9.94
CA VAL A 68 6.47 -1.37 11.33
C VAL A 68 5.62 -0.10 11.47
N ARG A 69 5.47 0.68 10.40
CA ARG A 69 4.75 1.96 10.44
C ARG A 69 3.33 1.87 9.87
N GLY A 70 3.08 1.02 8.88
CA GLY A 70 1.76 0.86 8.28
C GLY A 70 0.81 -0.09 9.03
N PHE A 71 1.35 -1.15 9.67
CA PHE A 71 0.55 -2.28 10.16
C PHE A 71 0.73 -2.61 11.64
N ASN A 72 1.73 -2.03 12.30
CA ASN A 72 1.94 -2.22 13.75
C ASN A 72 1.17 -1.16 14.58
N THR A 73 0.03 -0.69 14.07
CA THR A 73 -0.79 0.33 14.74
C THR A 73 -1.56 -0.28 15.91
N HIS A 74 -2.01 0.56 16.84
CA HIS A 74 -2.86 0.10 17.94
C HIS A 74 -4.14 -0.57 17.43
N ASP A 75 -4.77 0.01 16.39
CA ASP A 75 -6.01 -0.49 15.80
C ASP A 75 -5.83 -1.88 15.20
N CYS A 76 -4.74 -2.11 14.45
CA CYS A 76 -4.43 -3.43 13.88
C CYS A 76 -4.28 -4.49 14.99
N LYS A 77 -3.60 -4.14 16.10
CA LYS A 77 -3.41 -5.06 17.23
C LYS A 77 -4.70 -5.40 17.96
N GLN A 78 -5.62 -4.45 18.07
CA GLN A 78 -6.90 -4.62 18.77
C GLN A 78 -8.01 -5.18 17.88
N ALA A 79 -7.76 -5.37 16.58
CA ALA A 79 -8.73 -5.98 15.68
C ALA A 79 -9.04 -7.43 16.12
N PRO A 80 -10.24 -7.95 15.81
CA PRO A 80 -10.55 -9.36 16.04
C PRO A 80 -9.49 -10.29 15.45
N THR A 81 -9.12 -11.32 16.20
CA THR A 81 -8.11 -12.29 15.78
C THR A 81 -8.54 -13.03 14.51
N GLY A 82 -7.57 -13.32 13.63
CA GLY A 82 -7.81 -14.09 12.41
C GLY A 82 -8.25 -13.25 11.20
N ILE A 83 -8.33 -11.93 11.34
CA ILE A 83 -8.55 -11.05 10.19
C ILE A 83 -7.31 -11.08 9.30
N SER A 84 -7.54 -11.42 8.04
CA SER A 84 -6.53 -11.46 6.99
C SER A 84 -6.93 -10.58 5.83
N LEU A 85 -5.95 -9.93 5.21
CA LEU A 85 -6.14 -9.08 4.04
C LEU A 85 -5.25 -9.54 2.89
N TRP A 86 -5.75 -9.46 1.66
CA TRP A 86 -4.97 -9.71 0.46
C TRP A 86 -3.86 -8.68 0.26
N MET A 87 -2.70 -9.19 -0.15
CA MET A 87 -1.55 -8.44 -0.63
C MET A 87 -1.21 -8.89 -2.05
N GLY A 88 -0.29 -8.19 -2.71
CA GLY A 88 0.02 -8.43 -4.13
C GLY A 88 0.95 -9.61 -4.39
N GLY A 89 1.29 -10.40 -3.37
CA GLY A 89 2.21 -11.53 -3.52
C GLY A 89 1.49 -12.73 -4.10
N HIS A 90 2.14 -13.43 -5.03
CA HIS A 90 1.67 -14.73 -5.54
C HIS A 90 2.82 -15.56 -6.09
N ASP A 91 2.64 -16.86 -6.21
CA ASP A 91 3.55 -17.80 -6.87
C ASP A 91 2.86 -18.71 -7.89
N SER A 92 1.64 -18.35 -8.32
CA SER A 92 0.83 -19.06 -9.32
C SER A 92 1.49 -19.34 -10.69
N ILE A 93 2.64 -18.73 -10.97
CA ILE A 93 3.43 -19.00 -12.18
C ILE A 93 4.45 -20.13 -11.95
N THR A 94 5.04 -20.20 -10.77
CA THR A 94 6.04 -21.18 -10.39
C THR A 94 5.99 -21.33 -8.87
N GLU A 95 5.52 -22.48 -8.41
CA GLU A 95 5.40 -22.81 -6.98
C GLU A 95 6.69 -22.48 -6.19
N GLY A 96 6.55 -21.74 -5.09
CA GLY A 96 7.66 -21.21 -4.29
C GLY A 96 8.40 -20.02 -4.91
N GLY A 97 8.06 -19.62 -6.13
CA GLY A 97 8.62 -18.51 -6.90
C GLY A 97 7.82 -17.21 -6.72
N TRP A 98 7.73 -16.74 -5.47
CA TRP A 98 6.90 -15.59 -5.10
C TRP A 98 7.31 -14.27 -5.79
N GLU A 99 6.33 -13.58 -6.36
CA GLU A 99 6.46 -12.27 -6.99
C GLU A 99 5.37 -11.29 -6.53
N TRP A 100 5.67 -9.99 -6.62
CA TRP A 100 4.69 -8.93 -6.36
C TRP A 100 4.04 -8.46 -7.66
N THR A 101 2.71 -8.28 -7.67
CA THR A 101 1.98 -7.77 -8.85
C THR A 101 2.42 -6.39 -9.32
N ASP A 102 3.04 -5.58 -8.45
CA ASP A 102 3.58 -4.26 -8.79
C ASP A 102 5.01 -4.30 -9.38
N GLY A 103 5.57 -5.50 -9.58
CA GLY A 103 6.93 -5.71 -10.09
C GLY A 103 8.03 -5.36 -9.09
N SER A 104 7.68 -5.05 -7.83
CA SER A 104 8.68 -4.84 -6.79
C SER A 104 9.45 -6.13 -6.52
N PRO A 105 10.72 -6.03 -6.09
CA PRO A 105 11.48 -7.22 -5.72
C PRO A 105 10.94 -7.90 -4.45
N PHE A 106 10.76 -9.21 -4.49
CA PHE A 106 10.30 -10.04 -3.36
C PHE A 106 11.46 -10.37 -2.41
N ARG A 107 11.86 -9.41 -1.55
CA ARG A 107 13.07 -9.53 -0.70
C ARG A 107 12.77 -9.64 0.79
N TYR A 108 11.70 -8.99 1.23
CA TYR A 108 11.25 -9.04 2.60
C TYR A 108 10.31 -10.23 2.73
N ILE A 109 10.50 -11.06 3.75
CA ILE A 109 9.73 -12.31 3.95
C ILE A 109 9.30 -12.38 5.40
N ARG A 110 8.02 -12.68 5.63
CA ARG A 110 7.47 -12.83 6.99
C ARG A 110 6.33 -13.85 7.06
N TRP A 111 6.60 -15.06 6.58
CA TRP A 111 5.69 -16.18 6.72
C TRP A 111 5.27 -16.42 8.16
N ASN A 112 4.00 -16.75 8.35
CA ASN A 112 3.50 -17.35 9.56
C ASN A 112 4.13 -18.74 9.74
N ALA A 113 4.21 -19.21 10.99
CA ALA A 113 4.75 -20.54 11.25
C ALA A 113 4.00 -21.61 10.44
N GLY A 114 4.74 -22.39 9.66
CA GLY A 114 4.18 -23.41 8.77
C GLY A 114 4.06 -22.99 7.30
N ASN A 115 4.10 -21.70 6.98
CA ASN A 115 3.86 -21.19 5.63
C ASN A 115 5.19 -20.85 4.88
N PRO A 116 5.19 -20.80 3.54
CA PRO A 116 4.11 -21.27 2.69
C PRO A 116 4.03 -22.80 2.71
N ASP A 117 2.83 -23.37 2.72
CA ASP A 117 2.58 -24.81 2.80
C ASP A 117 1.90 -25.42 1.57
N ASP A 118 1.51 -24.58 0.59
CA ASP A 118 0.82 -24.95 -0.64
C ASP A 118 -0.40 -25.84 -0.36
N TYR A 119 -1.18 -25.49 0.65
CA TYR A 119 -2.28 -26.34 1.13
C TYR A 119 -3.44 -26.44 0.13
N PHE A 120 -3.34 -27.43 -0.78
CA PHE A 120 -4.23 -27.62 -1.92
C PHE A 120 -4.07 -26.57 -3.05
N GLY A 121 -2.86 -26.12 -3.34
CA GLY A 121 -2.62 -25.18 -4.46
C GLY A 121 -2.86 -23.73 -4.03
N GLU A 122 -2.27 -23.32 -2.91
CA GLU A 122 -2.48 -21.97 -2.35
C GLU A 122 -1.48 -20.97 -2.90
N ASP A 123 -1.87 -20.23 -3.94
CA ASP A 123 -0.93 -19.37 -4.66
C ASP A 123 -0.95 -17.88 -4.26
N CYS A 124 -1.79 -17.46 -3.30
CA CYS A 124 -2.08 -16.04 -3.06
C CYS A 124 -1.72 -15.54 -1.66
N LEU A 125 -0.99 -14.42 -1.57
CA LEU A 125 -0.48 -13.91 -0.30
C LEU A 125 -1.53 -13.13 0.50
N SER A 126 -1.79 -13.56 1.72
CA SER A 126 -2.56 -12.82 2.72
C SER A 126 -1.72 -12.41 3.93
N ILE A 127 -2.10 -11.33 4.61
CA ILE A 127 -1.47 -10.86 5.86
C ILE A 127 -2.45 -10.91 7.02
N LEU A 128 -2.05 -11.53 8.13
CA LEU A 128 -2.75 -11.47 9.42
C LEU A 128 -2.53 -10.10 10.04
N ILE A 129 -3.58 -9.30 10.21
CA ILE A 129 -3.42 -7.87 10.55
C ILE A 129 -2.92 -7.61 11.97
N ASN A 130 -3.17 -8.53 12.90
CA ASN A 130 -2.82 -8.33 14.32
C ASN A 130 -1.31 -8.29 14.55
N ASP A 131 -0.56 -9.13 13.84
CA ASP A 131 0.87 -9.32 14.03
C ASP A 131 1.68 -9.10 12.75
N GLY A 132 1.06 -9.14 11.58
CA GLY A 132 1.63 -8.94 10.25
C GLY A 132 2.35 -10.16 9.67
N TYR A 133 2.07 -11.37 10.13
CA TYR A 133 2.57 -12.61 9.50
C TYR A 133 1.76 -12.97 8.25
N TRP A 134 2.40 -13.71 7.34
CA TRP A 134 1.86 -14.01 6.02
C TRP A 134 1.38 -15.45 5.90
N ASN A 135 0.31 -15.65 5.14
CA ASN A 135 -0.17 -16.95 4.69
C ASN A 135 -0.10 -16.95 3.16
N ASP A 136 0.38 -18.03 2.57
CA ASP A 136 -0.11 -18.46 1.27
C ASP A 136 -1.54 -18.96 1.46
N ASP A 137 -2.43 -18.66 0.53
CA ASP A 137 -3.85 -18.81 0.78
C ASP A 137 -4.59 -19.09 -0.51
N ASN A 138 -5.70 -19.81 -0.42
CA ASN A 138 -6.52 -20.09 -1.58
C ASN A 138 -7.06 -18.79 -2.19
N CYS A 139 -6.62 -18.49 -3.43
CA CYS A 139 -6.98 -17.28 -4.16
C CYS A 139 -8.50 -17.05 -4.32
N GLN A 140 -9.31 -18.11 -4.20
CA GLN A 140 -10.77 -18.05 -4.29
C GLN A 140 -11.46 -17.61 -2.99
N ASN A 141 -10.72 -17.55 -1.87
CA ASN A 141 -11.24 -17.05 -0.61
C ASN A 141 -11.61 -15.57 -0.73
N LYS A 142 -12.70 -15.17 -0.05
CA LYS A 142 -13.08 -13.76 0.04
C LYS A 142 -12.44 -13.15 1.28
N ARG A 143 -11.51 -12.22 1.07
CA ARG A 143 -10.82 -11.48 2.14
C ARG A 143 -10.91 -9.99 1.88
N GLY A 144 -10.71 -9.20 2.93
CA GLY A 144 -10.42 -7.78 2.71
C GLY A 144 -9.08 -7.65 1.98
N TYR A 145 -8.73 -6.46 1.50
CA TYR A 145 -7.56 -6.26 0.67
C TYR A 145 -6.96 -4.88 0.88
N ILE A 146 -5.67 -4.76 0.56
CA ILE A 146 -4.94 -3.51 0.69
C ILE A 146 -4.41 -3.11 -0.68
N CYS A 147 -4.78 -1.92 -1.14
CA CYS A 147 -4.15 -1.31 -2.31
C CYS A 147 -3.04 -0.36 -1.87
N LYS A 148 -1.99 -0.25 -2.67
CA LYS A 148 -0.84 0.61 -2.46
C LYS A 148 -0.50 1.37 -3.75
N ARG A 149 -0.18 2.65 -3.59
CA ARG A 149 0.34 3.50 -4.66
C ARG A 149 1.34 4.51 -4.09
N ARG A 150 2.11 5.14 -4.96
CA ARG A 150 2.87 6.34 -4.58
C ARG A 150 1.89 7.49 -4.31
N GLY A 151 2.24 8.34 -3.35
CA GLY A 151 1.59 9.63 -3.15
C GLY A 151 1.68 10.46 -4.42
N GLU A 152 0.67 11.28 -4.68
CA GLU A 152 0.78 12.28 -5.72
C GLU A 152 1.78 13.33 -5.23
N GLU A 153 2.95 13.43 -5.86
CA GLU A 153 3.71 14.66 -5.78
C GLU A 153 2.79 15.74 -6.34
N CYS A 154 2.30 16.64 -5.48
CA CYS A 154 1.51 17.77 -5.92
C CYS A 154 2.37 18.54 -6.93
N CYS A 155 2.08 18.38 -8.21
CA CYS A 155 2.82 19.01 -9.28
C CYS A 155 2.60 20.53 -9.17
N LEU A 156 3.47 21.21 -8.42
CA LEU A 156 3.57 22.68 -8.43
C LEU A 156 4.20 23.20 -9.74
N LYS A 157 4.20 22.40 -10.80
CA LYS A 157 4.58 22.79 -12.17
C LYS A 157 3.66 22.18 -13.22
N CYS A 158 2.36 22.39 -13.05
CA CYS A 158 1.45 22.56 -14.18
C CYS A 158 0.94 24.01 -14.17
N CYS A 159 1.86 24.96 -14.36
CA CYS A 159 1.54 26.29 -14.89
C CYS A 159 2.28 26.45 -16.21
#